data_AF-A0A316S535-F1
#
_entry.id   AF-A0A316S535-F1
#
_cell.length_a   1.000
_cell.length_b   1.000
_cell.length_c   1.000
_cell.angle_alpha   90.00
_cell.angle_beta   90.00
_cell.angle_gamma   90.00
#
_symmetry.space_group_name_H-M   'P 1'
#
loop_
_entity.id
_entity.type
_entity.pdbx_description
1 polymer ?
#
loop_
_entity_poly.entity_id
_entity_poly.type
_entity_poly.pdbx_seq_one_letter_code
_entity_poly.pdbx_strand_id
1 'polypeptide(L)'
;MQYSAEVENMCPVTKGAYHGPAPIPEEGKWVQAKEISDISGLTHGVGWCAPQQGACKLTLNVKEGVIEEALVETIGCSGMTHS
;
A
#
# COMPACT_ATOMS: atom_id res chain seq x y z
N MET A 1 -22.84 28.09 -8.06
CA MET A 1 -21.47 28.59 -8.34
C MET A 1 -21.48 29.05 -9.78
N GLN A 2 -21.30 30.35 -10.04
CA GLN A 2 -21.15 30.88 -11.41
C GLN A 2 -19.65 30.90 -11.72
N TYR A 3 -19.22 30.18 -12.75
CA TYR A 3 -17.83 30.19 -13.21
C TYR A 3 -17.62 31.36 -14.17
N SER A 4 -16.36 31.79 -14.37
CA SER A 4 -16.06 32.82 -15.37
C SER A 4 -16.27 32.25 -16.78
N ALA A 5 -16.58 33.13 -17.75
CA ALA A 5 -16.71 32.73 -19.16
C ALA A 5 -15.44 32.03 -19.69
N GLU A 6 -14.27 32.38 -19.17
CA GLU A 6 -13.03 31.69 -19.51
C GLU A 6 -13.05 30.22 -19.07
N VAL A 7 -13.42 29.96 -17.81
CA VAL A 7 -13.53 28.60 -17.24
C VAL A 7 -14.63 27.78 -17.93
N GLU A 8 -15.75 28.40 -18.32
CA GLU A 8 -16.81 27.74 -19.08
C GLU A 8 -16.37 27.34 -20.49
N ASN A 9 -15.44 28.09 -21.10
CA ASN A 9 -14.89 27.82 -22.44
C ASN A 9 -13.61 26.97 -22.43
N MET A 10 -13.09 26.62 -21.26
CA MET A 10 -11.96 25.67 -21.18
C MET A 10 -12.43 24.28 -21.63
N CYS A 11 -11.67 23.65 -22.53
CA CYS A 11 -11.90 22.26 -22.91
C CYS A 11 -11.70 21.36 -21.68
N PRO A 12 -12.71 20.56 -21.25
CA PRO A 12 -12.52 19.63 -20.15
C PRO A 12 -11.42 18.64 -20.50
N VAL A 13 -10.26 18.75 -19.84
CA VAL A 13 -9.26 17.67 -19.88
C VAL A 13 -9.89 16.51 -19.11
N THR A 14 -10.17 15.41 -19.81
CA THR A 14 -10.92 14.30 -19.20
C THR A 14 -10.25 13.87 -17.89
N LYS A 15 -11.05 13.68 -16.84
CA LYS A 15 -10.55 13.34 -15.51
C LYS A 15 -10.15 11.86 -15.49
N GLY A 16 -8.88 11.59 -15.79
CA GLY A 16 -8.20 10.34 -15.48
C GLY A 16 -8.65 9.10 -16.27
N ALA A 17 -7.99 7.98 -16.02
CA ALA A 17 -8.28 6.70 -16.66
C ALA A 17 -9.64 6.15 -16.21
N TYR A 18 -10.50 5.78 -17.16
CA TYR A 18 -11.81 5.17 -16.92
C TYR A 18 -11.74 3.68 -16.56
N HIS A 19 -10.57 3.18 -16.18
CA HIS A 19 -10.27 1.74 -16.15
C HIS A 19 -10.17 1.14 -14.73
N GLY A 20 -10.57 1.90 -13.71
CA GLY A 20 -10.45 1.49 -12.30
C GLY A 20 -8.99 1.44 -11.83
N PRO A 21 -8.73 0.85 -10.65
CA PRO A 21 -7.36 0.65 -10.17
C PRO A 21 -6.61 -0.35 -11.06
N ALA A 22 -5.28 -0.18 -11.15
CA ALA A 22 -4.45 -1.15 -11.84
C ALA A 22 -4.56 -2.51 -11.14
N PRO A 23 -4.79 -3.61 -11.88
CA PRO A 23 -4.85 -4.93 -11.28
C PRO A 23 -3.48 -5.32 -10.70
N ILE A 24 -3.49 -5.89 -9.49
CA ILE A 24 -2.30 -6.43 -8.83
C ILE A 24 -2.37 -7.96 -8.81
N PRO A 25 -1.22 -8.65 -8.92
CA PRO A 25 -1.18 -10.09 -8.80
C PRO A 25 -1.18 -10.49 -7.32
N GLU A 26 -2.15 -11.31 -6.92
CA GLU A 26 -2.22 -11.89 -5.59
C GLU A 26 -2.93 -13.25 -5.62
N GLU A 27 -2.46 -14.20 -4.82
CA GLU A 27 -3.10 -15.53 -4.62
C GLU A 27 -3.50 -16.24 -5.95
N GLY A 28 -2.69 -16.08 -7.00
CA GLY A 28 -2.93 -16.66 -8.32
C GLY A 28 -4.00 -15.96 -9.17
N LYS A 29 -4.41 -14.73 -8.81
CA LYS A 29 -5.40 -13.91 -9.52
C LYS A 29 -4.87 -12.51 -9.79
N TRP A 30 -5.49 -11.83 -10.75
CA TRP A 30 -5.31 -10.39 -10.97
C TRP A 30 -6.51 -9.67 -10.35
N VAL A 31 -6.28 -8.93 -9.28
CA VAL A 31 -7.33 -8.27 -8.50
C VAL A 31 -7.23 -6.77 -8.70
N GLN A 32 -8.34 -6.13 -9.08
CA GLN A 32 -8.45 -4.67 -9.11
C GLN A 32 -8.82 -4.18 -7.71
N ALA A 33 -7.84 -4.13 -6.81
CA ALA A 33 -8.06 -3.80 -5.41
C ALA A 33 -8.51 -2.34 -5.24
N LYS A 34 -9.65 -2.16 -4.56
CA LYS A 34 -10.21 -0.84 -4.23
C LYS A 34 -10.46 -0.71 -2.73
N GLU A 35 -10.90 -1.79 -2.09
CA GLU A 35 -11.19 -1.86 -0.67
C GLU A 35 -10.14 -2.71 0.05
N ILE A 36 -10.02 -2.56 1.38
CA ILE A 36 -9.03 -3.31 2.18
C ILE A 36 -9.27 -4.83 2.08
N SER A 37 -10.54 -5.25 2.06
CA SER A 37 -10.93 -6.66 1.93
C SER A 37 -10.52 -7.30 0.61
N ASP A 38 -10.17 -6.51 -0.40
CA ASP A 38 -9.69 -7.02 -1.68
C ASP A 38 -8.24 -7.49 -1.62
N ILE A 39 -7.53 -7.27 -0.51
CA ILE A 39 -6.10 -7.60 -0.38
C ILE A 39 -5.92 -8.97 0.25
N SER A 40 -5.21 -9.85 -0.45
CA SER A 40 -4.69 -11.10 0.09
C SER A 40 -3.27 -11.35 -0.39
N GLY A 41 -2.44 -12.01 0.40
CA GLY A 41 -1.10 -12.39 -0.03
C GLY A 41 -0.05 -12.39 1.05
N LEU A 42 1.13 -12.87 0.67
CA LEU A 42 2.34 -12.81 1.48
C LEU A 42 3.20 -11.63 1.03
N THR A 43 3.47 -10.70 1.95
CA THR A 43 4.36 -9.55 1.70
C THR A 43 5.42 -9.44 2.77
N HIS A 44 6.56 -8.84 2.44
CA HIS A 44 7.59 -8.53 3.41
C HIS A 44 8.27 -7.20 3.10
N GLY A 45 8.69 -6.50 4.14
CA GLY A 45 9.42 -5.24 4.05
C GLY A 45 10.50 -5.16 5.10
N VAL A 46 11.58 -4.45 4.78
CA VAL A 46 12.68 -4.18 5.71
C VAL A 46 12.74 -2.69 5.98
N GLY A 47 12.58 -2.30 7.24
CA GLY A 47 12.85 -0.95 7.74
C GLY A 47 14.13 -0.93 8.56
N TRP A 48 14.83 0.20 8.57
CA TRP A 48 16.02 0.39 9.41
C TRP A 48 15.89 1.67 10.22
N CYS A 49 16.48 1.70 11.42
CA CYS A 49 16.60 2.93 12.20
C CYS A 49 17.69 3.83 11.62
N ALA A 50 17.66 5.13 11.86
CA ALA A 50 18.84 5.99 11.66
C ALA A 50 19.69 5.93 12.94
N PRO A 51 21.02 5.71 12.89
CA PRO A 51 21.94 5.76 11.74
C PRO A 51 22.27 4.37 11.14
N GLN A 52 21.27 3.61 10.68
CA GLN A 52 21.37 2.27 10.07
C GLN A 52 22.02 1.21 10.99
N GLN A 53 21.93 1.41 12.31
CA GLN A 53 22.52 0.51 13.31
C GLN A 53 21.66 -0.72 13.61
N GLY A 54 20.49 -0.82 12.98
CA GLY A 54 19.62 -1.97 13.07
C GLY A 54 18.58 -2.00 11.96
N ALA A 55 18.04 -3.19 11.70
CA ALA A 55 16.98 -3.45 10.74
C ALA A 55 15.90 -4.33 11.35
N CYS A 56 14.66 -4.12 10.92
CA CYS A 56 13.50 -4.94 11.23
C CYS A 56 12.87 -5.36 9.91
N LYS A 57 12.76 -6.67 9.70
CA LYS A 57 11.98 -7.26 8.61
C LYS A 57 10.64 -7.69 9.16
N LEU A 58 9.58 -7.16 8.58
CA LEU A 58 8.21 -7.58 8.83
C LEU A 58 7.75 -8.43 7.64
N THR A 59 7.28 -9.64 7.93
CA THR A 59 6.61 -10.50 6.95
C THR A 59 5.15 -10.67 7.38
N LEU A 60 4.21 -10.42 6.48
CA LEU A 60 2.77 -10.49 6.73
C LEU A 60 2.10 -11.46 5.77
N ASN A 61 1.27 -12.35 6.30
CA ASN A 61 0.29 -13.13 5.55
C ASN A 61 -1.08 -12.49 5.75
N VAL A 62 -1.65 -11.95 4.68
CA VAL A 62 -2.92 -11.24 4.69
C VAL A 62 -3.97 -12.06 3.96
N LYS A 63 -5.18 -12.18 4.53
CA LYS A 63 -6.36 -12.76 3.88
C LYS A 63 -7.55 -11.83 4.06
N GLU A 64 -8.19 -11.48 2.96
CA GLU A 64 -9.39 -10.62 2.95
C GLU A 64 -9.21 -9.33 3.77
N GLY A 65 -8.02 -8.71 3.65
CA GLY A 65 -7.66 -7.49 4.37
C GLY A 65 -7.28 -7.68 5.85
N VAL A 66 -7.25 -8.92 6.35
CA VAL A 66 -6.88 -9.26 7.73
C VAL A 66 -5.49 -9.87 7.77
N ILE A 67 -4.64 -9.43 8.70
CA ILE A 67 -3.35 -10.07 8.97
C ILE A 67 -3.63 -11.36 9.76
N GLU A 68 -3.45 -12.51 9.13
CA GLU A 68 -3.60 -13.82 9.78
C GLU A 68 -2.31 -14.27 10.48
N GLU A 69 -1.16 -13.89 9.91
CA GLU A 69 0.16 -14.23 10.48
C GLU A 69 1.12 -13.06 10.26
N ALA A 70 1.96 -12.81 11.27
CA ALA A 70 3.03 -11.84 11.19
C ALA A 70 4.32 -12.42 11.80
N LEU A 71 5.43 -12.28 11.08
CA LEU A 71 6.77 -12.58 11.57
C LEU A 71 7.59 -11.30 11.61
N VAL A 72 8.21 -11.05 12.77
CA VAL A 72 9.10 -9.91 13.00
C VAL A 72 10.51 -10.43 13.22
N GLU A 73 11.45 -10.04 12.36
CA GLU A 73 12.86 -10.41 12.44
C GLU A 73 13.69 -9.15 12.64
N THR A 74 14.42 -9.07 13.75
CA THR A 74 15.20 -7.86 14.09
C THR A 74 16.67 -8.15 14.25
N ILE A 75 17.50 -7.22 13.78
CA ILE A 75 18.93 -7.13 14.11
C ILE A 75 19.21 -5.70 14.59
N GLY A 76 19.84 -5.53 15.76
CA GLY A 76 20.14 -4.20 16.30
C GLY A 76 20.24 -4.16 17.83
N CYS A 77 20.20 -2.94 18.39
CA CYS A 77 20.23 -2.74 19.84
C CYS A 77 18.88 -3.10 20.50
N SER A 78 18.90 -3.31 21.82
CA SER A 78 17.70 -3.60 22.61
C SER A 78 16.64 -2.49 22.57
N GLY A 79 17.02 -1.27 22.20
CA GLY A 79 16.07 -0.18 21.97
C GLY A 79 15.07 -0.46 20.84
N MET A 80 15.37 -1.38 19.92
CA MET A 80 14.48 -1.75 18.82
C MET A 80 13.45 -2.83 19.17
N THR A 81 13.60 -3.57 20.27
CA THR A 81 12.68 -4.66 20.64
C THR A 81 11.64 -4.26 21.68
N HIS A 82 11.68 -3.00 22.16
CA HIS A 82 10.85 -2.48 23.26
C HIS A 82 9.85 -1.40 22.83
N SER A 83 9.88 -0.98 21.56
CA SER A 83 9.00 0.04 20.97
C SER A 83 7.70 -0.54 20.45
#